data_AF-A0A8J2RSW0-F1
#
_entry.id   AF-A0A8J2RSW0-F1
#
_cell.length_a   1.000
_cell.length_b   1.000
_cell.length_c   1.000
_cell.angle_alpha   90.00
_cell.angle_beta   90.00
_cell.angle_gamma   90.00
#
_symmetry.space_group_name_H-M   'P 1'
#
loop_
_entity.id
_entity.type
_entity.pdbx_description
1 polymer ?
#
loop_
_entity_poly.entity_id
_entity_poly.type
_entity_poly.pdbx_seq_one_letter_code
_entity_poly.pdbx_strand_id
1 'polypeptide(L)'
;MFDRNSIVQGLQEIDKLKSQVQDVHVPLKVFEYIDEGRNPQLYTKNCMEKALNKNEQVKGKIDSYRKFRAHLLEELSQVFPNETMKYWTSRGDDVNRIP
;
A
#
# COMPACT_ATOMS: atom_id res chain seq x y z
N MET A 1 43.01 -27.32 13.34
CA MET A 1 43.55 -25.93 13.30
C MET A 1 42.83 -25.23 12.18
N PHE A 2 41.97 -24.25 12.48
CA PHE A 2 41.28 -23.49 11.42
C PHE A 2 42.36 -22.76 10.61
N ASP A 3 42.54 -23.15 9.35
CA ASP A 3 43.51 -22.51 8.47
C ASP A 3 43.00 -21.10 8.18
N ARG A 4 43.78 -20.08 8.56
CA ARG A 4 43.41 -18.67 8.46
C ARG A 4 43.03 -18.27 7.02
N ASN A 5 43.56 -19.01 6.05
CA ASN A 5 43.27 -18.82 4.62
C ASN A 5 41.88 -19.30 4.20
N SER A 6 41.26 -20.23 4.93
CA SER A 6 39.92 -20.74 4.62
C SER A 6 38.84 -19.66 4.69
N ILE A 7 38.95 -18.73 5.66
CA ILE A 7 38.02 -17.60 5.80
C ILE A 7 38.15 -16.65 4.61
N VAL A 8 39.39 -16.36 4.19
CA VAL A 8 39.66 -15.49 3.03
C VAL A 8 39.10 -16.11 1.76
N GLN A 9 39.30 -17.41 1.55
CA GLN A 9 38.74 -18.14 0.42
C GLN A 9 37.20 -18.11 0.44
N GLY A 10 36.58 -18.32 1.60
CA GLY A 10 35.12 -18.25 1.75
C GLY A 10 34.55 -16.86 1.43
N LEU A 11 35.20 -15.78 1.88
CA LEU A 11 34.77 -14.41 1.55
C LEU A 11 34.91 -14.11 0.04
N GLN A 12 35.98 -14.60 -0.60
CA GLN A 12 36.15 -14.48 -2.06
C GLN A 12 35.07 -15.25 -2.83
N GLU A 13 34.63 -16.39 -2.33
CA GLU A 13 33.56 -17.17 -2.93
C GLU A 13 32.21 -16.44 -2.80
N ILE A 14 31.90 -15.86 -1.64
CA ILE A 14 30.69 -15.04 -1.44
C ILE A 14 30.65 -13.86 -2.41
N ASP A 15 31.77 -13.16 -2.63
CA ASP A 15 31.83 -12.03 -3.58
C ASP A 15 31.56 -12.46 -5.02
N LYS A 16 32.07 -13.64 -5.45
CA LYS A 16 31.75 -14.22 -6.76
C LYS A 16 30.25 -14.53 -6.91
N LEU A 17 29.66 -15.08 -5.85
CA LEU A 17 28.24 -15.45 -5.81
C LEU A 17 27.29 -14.24 -5.78
N LYS A 18 27.76 -13.05 -5.39
CA LYS A 18 26.98 -11.81 -5.44
C LYS A 18 26.30 -11.58 -6.79
N SER A 19 26.97 -11.98 -7.89
CA SER A 19 26.42 -11.84 -9.23
C SER A 19 25.13 -12.65 -9.47
N GLN A 20 24.89 -13.71 -8.70
CA GLN A 20 23.71 -14.57 -8.81
C GLN A 20 22.46 -13.98 -8.14
N VAL A 21 22.61 -12.93 -7.33
CA VAL A 21 21.52 -12.29 -6.58
C VAL A 21 21.34 -10.82 -6.95
N GLN A 22 21.87 -10.37 -8.09
CA GLN A 22 21.81 -8.97 -8.51
C GLN A 22 20.37 -8.44 -8.66
N ASP A 23 19.43 -9.32 -9.02
CA ASP A 23 18.02 -8.97 -9.19
C ASP A 23 17.28 -8.85 -7.84
N VAL A 24 17.93 -9.19 -6.72
CA VAL A 24 17.35 -9.09 -5.39
C VAL A 24 17.63 -7.71 -4.81
N HIS A 25 16.60 -6.87 -4.77
CA HIS A 25 16.66 -5.57 -4.11
C HIS A 25 16.28 -5.66 -2.63
N VAL A 26 17.22 -5.31 -1.75
CA VAL A 26 16.98 -5.24 -0.31
C VAL A 26 16.59 -3.80 0.06
N PRO A 27 15.41 -3.57 0.68
CA PRO A 27 15.02 -2.24 1.12
C PRO A 27 15.97 -1.69 2.19
N LEU A 28 16.44 -0.44 2.02
CA LEU A 28 17.40 0.17 2.94
C LEU A 28 16.91 0.21 4.40
N LYS A 29 15.61 0.35 4.60
CA LYS A 29 14.99 0.36 5.94
C LYS A 29 15.17 -0.95 6.71
N VAL A 30 15.49 -2.05 6.04
CA VAL A 30 15.81 -3.32 6.72
C VAL A 30 17.13 -3.20 7.48
N PHE A 31 18.08 -2.38 7.01
CA PHE A 31 19.36 -2.19 7.70
C PHE A 31 19.18 -1.60 9.10
N GLU A 32 18.22 -0.69 9.31
CA GLU A 32 17.88 -0.17 10.65
C GLU A 32 17.46 -1.28 11.63
N TYR A 33 16.86 -2.37 11.14
CA TYR A 33 16.53 -3.52 11.99
C TYR A 33 17.78 -4.33 12.31
N ILE A 34 18.67 -4.53 11.33
CA ILE A 34 19.91 -5.28 11.49
C ILE A 34 20.88 -4.55 12.45
N ASP A 35 21.09 -3.26 12.25
CA ASP A 35 22.02 -2.44 13.03
C ASP A 35 21.61 -2.34 14.51
N GLU A 36 20.30 -2.37 14.78
CA GLU A 36 19.74 -2.42 16.14
C GLU A 36 19.68 -3.86 16.72
N GLY A 37 20.14 -4.88 16.00
CA GLY A 37 20.07 -6.29 16.42
C GLY A 37 18.65 -6.87 16.45
N ARG A 38 17.70 -6.24 15.78
CA ARG A 38 16.30 -6.71 15.65
C ARG A 38 16.15 -7.68 14.49
N ASN A 39 15.12 -8.52 14.56
CA ASN A 39 14.80 -9.45 13.47
C ASN A 39 14.35 -8.69 12.20
N PRO A 40 15.05 -8.83 11.05
CA PRO A 40 14.68 -8.20 9.78
C PRO A 40 13.26 -8.51 9.28
N GLN A 41 12.70 -9.68 9.66
CA GLN A 41 11.33 -10.06 9.28
C GLN A 41 10.26 -9.15 9.90
N LEU A 42 10.61 -8.41 10.97
CA LEU A 42 9.71 -7.41 11.55
C LEU A 42 9.47 -6.24 10.59
N TYR A 43 10.43 -5.89 9.74
CA TYR A 43 10.21 -4.89 8.69
C TYR A 43 9.12 -5.35 7.72
N THR A 44 9.22 -6.59 7.24
CA THR A 44 8.25 -7.20 6.33
C THR A 44 6.85 -7.20 6.96
N LYS A 45 6.74 -7.69 8.19
CA LYS A 45 5.49 -7.68 8.96
C LYS A 45 4.90 -6.27 9.07
N ASN A 46 5.69 -5.30 9.53
CA ASN A 46 5.24 -3.91 9.70
C ASN A 46 4.79 -3.28 8.37
N CYS A 47 5.46 -3.60 7.27
CA CYS A 47 5.06 -3.11 5.94
C CYS A 47 3.70 -3.68 5.52
N MET A 48 3.48 -4.98 5.73
CA MET A 48 2.19 -5.61 5.43
C MET A 48 1.06 -5.02 6.28
N GLU A 49 1.29 -4.85 7.59
CA GLU A 49 0.31 -4.27 8.51
C GLU A 49 -0.02 -2.81 8.15
N LYS A 50 0.99 -2.00 7.82
CA LYS A 50 0.80 -0.63 7.36
C LYS A 50 0.01 -0.56 6.06
N ALA A 51 0.30 -1.46 5.11
CA ALA A 51 -0.42 -1.53 3.84
C ALA A 51 -1.89 -1.90 4.06
N LEU A 52 -2.17 -2.88 4.92
CA LEU A 52 -3.52 -3.29 5.29
C LEU A 52 -4.30 -2.13 5.91
N ASN A 53 -3.75 -1.52 6.96
CA ASN A 53 -4.39 -0.39 7.65
C ASN A 53 -4.65 0.78 6.70
N LYS A 54 -3.70 1.08 5.81
CA LYS A 54 -3.88 2.13 4.81
C LYS A 54 -5.00 1.80 3.82
N ASN A 55 -5.10 0.55 3.39
CA ASN A 55 -6.15 0.09 2.49
C ASN A 55 -7.54 0.22 3.14
N GLU A 56 -7.68 -0.23 4.39
CA GLU A 56 -8.92 -0.09 5.16
C GLU A 56 -9.31 1.38 5.37
N GLN A 57 -8.34 2.23 5.72
CA GLN A 57 -8.57 3.66 5.87
C GLN A 57 -9.04 4.30 4.56
N VAL A 58 -8.41 3.97 3.43
CA VAL A 58 -8.80 4.52 2.12
C VAL A 58 -10.18 4.01 1.72
N LYS A 59 -10.48 2.73 1.93
CA LYS A 59 -11.81 2.16 1.70
C LYS A 59 -12.88 2.88 2.52
N GLY A 60 -12.63 3.09 3.83
CA GLY A 60 -13.53 3.83 4.70
C GLY A 60 -13.79 5.25 4.20
N LYS A 61 -12.76 5.96 3.72
CA LYS A 61 -12.92 7.28 3.09
C LYS A 61 -13.80 7.22 1.84
N ILE A 62 -13.57 6.26 0.95
CA ILE A 62 -14.37 6.07 -0.26
C ILE A 62 -15.84 5.86 0.10
N ASP A 63 -16.11 5.00 1.08
CA ASP A 63 -17.48 4.70 1.52
C ASP A 63 -18.14 5.91 2.17
N SER A 64 -17.41 6.68 2.99
CA SER A 64 -17.90 7.95 3.54
C SER A 64 -18.24 8.98 2.46
N TYR A 65 -17.37 9.15 1.45
CA TYR A 65 -17.64 10.08 0.35
C TYR A 65 -18.83 9.63 -0.51
N ARG A 66 -19.01 8.33 -0.72
CA ARG A 66 -20.17 7.77 -1.42
C ARG A 66 -21.46 8.08 -0.66
N LYS A 67 -21.50 7.83 0.65
CA LYS A 67 -22.65 8.13 1.50
C LYS A 67 -22.96 9.63 1.53
N PHE A 68 -21.93 10.46 1.73
CA PHE A 68 -22.08 11.91 1.71
C PHE A 68 -22.66 12.40 0.39
N ARG A 69 -22.13 11.91 -0.74
CA ARG A 69 -22.67 12.22 -2.06
C ARG A 69 -24.14 11.82 -2.19
N ALA A 70 -24.52 10.63 -1.74
CA ALA A 70 -25.90 10.15 -1.82
C ALA A 70 -26.85 11.06 -1.04
N HIS A 71 -26.54 11.35 0.22
CA HIS A 71 -27.34 12.27 1.05
C HIS A 71 -27.39 13.69 0.48
N LEU A 72 -26.26 14.21 -0.01
CA LEU A 72 -26.25 15.53 -0.61
C LEU A 72 -27.17 15.61 -1.84
N LEU A 73 -27.17 14.58 -2.69
CA LEU A 73 -28.05 14.54 -3.87
C LEU A 73 -29.52 14.36 -3.49
N GLU A 74 -29.81 13.59 -2.44
CA GLU A 74 -31.14 13.44 -1.88
C GLU A 74 -31.70 14.80 -1.42
N GLU A 75 -30.96 15.53 -0.60
CA GLU A 75 -31.36 16.86 -0.13
C GLU A 75 -31.48 17.87 -1.29
N LEU A 76 -30.53 17.88 -2.23
CA LEU A 76 -30.59 18.76 -3.40
C LEU A 76 -31.78 18.44 -4.30
N SER A 77 -32.20 17.18 -4.40
CA SER A 77 -33.38 16.81 -5.18
C SER A 77 -34.68 17.38 -4.60
N GLN A 78 -34.74 17.55 -3.28
CA GLN A 78 -35.89 18.14 -2.58
C GLN A 78 -35.93 19.66 -2.77
N VAL A 79 -34.78 20.34 -2.72
CA VAL A 79 -34.71 21.81 -2.78
C VAL A 79 -34.64 22.34 -4.23
N PHE A 80 -33.94 21.63 -5.12
CA PHE A 80 -33.66 22.03 -6.51
C PHE A 80 -33.88 20.87 -7.49
N PRO A 81 -35.14 20.46 -7.73
CA PRO A 81 -35.45 19.25 -8.49
C PRO A 81 -35.03 19.32 -9.97
N ASN A 82 -35.17 20.48 -10.62
CA ASN A 82 -34.88 20.65 -12.04
C ASN A 82 -33.37 20.64 -12.32
N GLU A 83 -32.59 21.33 -11.49
CA GLU A 83 -31.13 21.43 -11.55
C GLU A 83 -30.50 20.08 -11.24
N THR A 84 -31.04 19.40 -10.21
CA THR A 84 -30.62 18.05 -9.86
C THR A 84 -30.85 17.13 -11.05
N MET A 85 -32.07 17.08 -11.61
CA MET A 85 -32.37 16.23 -12.77
C MET A 85 -31.43 16.47 -13.97
N LYS A 86 -31.11 17.74 -14.30
CA LYS A 86 -30.12 18.07 -15.34
C LYS A 86 -28.72 17.51 -15.01
N TYR A 87 -28.29 17.60 -13.76
CA TYR A 87 -27.02 17.04 -13.30
C TYR A 87 -26.97 15.50 -13.49
N TRP A 88 -28.04 14.77 -13.12
CA TRP A 88 -28.13 13.31 -13.35
C TRP A 88 -27.99 12.95 -14.83
N THR A 89 -28.72 13.66 -15.71
CA THR A 89 -28.66 13.42 -17.16
C THR A 89 -27.26 13.67 -17.73
N SER A 90 -26.58 14.74 -17.28
CA SER A 90 -25.23 15.09 -17.76
C SER A 90 -24.14 14.12 -17.29
N ARG A 91 -24.34 13.45 -16.15
CA ARG A 91 -23.40 12.51 -15.56
C ARG A 91 -23.44 11.12 -16.20
N GLY A 92 -24.53 10.77 -16.89
CA GLY A 92 -24.79 9.39 -17.33
C GLY A 92 -24.90 8.40 -16.17
N ASP A 93 -25.07 8.90 -14.93
CA ASP A 93 -25.33 8.07 -13.76
C ASP A 93 -26.77 7.60 -13.87
N ASP A 94 -26.96 6.31 -14.11
CA ASP A 94 -28.25 5.64 -14.10
C ASP A 94 -29.00 6.05 -12.81
N VAL A 95 -30.25 6.48 -12.95
CA VAL A 95 -31.11 6.90 -11.82
C VAL A 95 -31.25 5.77 -10.78
N ASN A 96 -30.92 4.54 -11.19
CA ASN A 96 -30.87 3.34 -10.37
C ASN A 96 -29.57 3.14 -9.57
N ARG A 97 -28.61 4.06 -9.62
CA ARG A 97 -27.34 3.98 -8.88
C ARG A 97 -27.36 4.85 -7.62
N ILE A 98 -28.44 4.74 -6.85
CA ILE A 98 -28.39 4.98 -5.41
C ILE A 98 -28.01 3.63 -4.78
N PRO A 99 -27.10 3.57 -3.78
CA PRO A 99 -26.79 2.30 -3.11
C PRO A 99 -28.03 1.62 -2.54
#